data_AF-A0A1I0EAP3-F1
#
_entry.id   AF-A0A1I0EAP3-F1
#
_cell.length_a   1.000
_cell.length_b   1.000
_cell.length_c   1.000
_cell.angle_alpha   90.00
_cell.angle_beta   90.00
_cell.angle_gamma   90.00
#
_symmetry.space_group_name_H-M   'P 1'
#
loop_
_entity.id
_entity.type
_entity.pdbx_description
1 polymer ?
#
loop_
_entity_poly.entity_id
_entity_poly.type
_entity_poly.pdbx_seq_one_letter_code
_entity_poly.pdbx_strand_id
1 'polypeptide(L)'
;MKSYLKIYLKFALFILITFTITSLILASIISFIHLSNIIYHTIINLIAGIIMIIWGFMIVKTFSKNAILHSLLCGLIFALIALMININDINLINIISRPFILIMTVIILSMYKKKLEV
;
A
#
# COMPACT_ATOMS: atom_id res chain seq x y z
N MET A 1 -10.19 -1.37 24.61
CA MET A 1 -9.62 -0.80 23.38
C MET A 1 -9.23 -1.94 22.44
N LYS A 2 -9.83 -2.07 21.25
CA LYS A 2 -9.12 -2.78 20.16
C LYS A 2 -7.84 -1.97 19.95
N SER A 3 -6.68 -2.55 20.27
CA SER A 3 -5.44 -1.77 20.22
C SER A 3 -5.20 -1.32 18.78
N TYR A 4 -5.42 -0.03 18.50
CA TYR A 4 -5.20 0.54 17.18
C TYR A 4 -3.76 0.29 16.70
N LEU A 5 -2.82 0.26 17.64
CA LEU A 5 -1.44 -0.17 17.42
C LEU A 5 -1.35 -1.54 16.74
N LYS A 6 -2.16 -2.52 17.15
CA LYS A 6 -2.17 -3.87 16.54
C LYS A 6 -2.57 -3.82 15.05
N ILE A 7 -3.46 -2.90 14.67
CA ILE A 7 -3.89 -2.75 13.28
C ILE A 7 -2.78 -2.11 12.45
N TYR A 8 -2.16 -1.05 12.95
CA TYR A 8 -1.01 -0.42 12.28
C TYR A 8 0.21 -1.34 12.18
N LEU A 9 0.47 -2.13 13.22
CA LEU A 9 1.57 -3.10 13.20
C LEU A 9 1.31 -4.20 12.17
N LYS A 10 0.07 -4.70 12.07
CA LYS A 10 -0.34 -5.64 11.01
C LYS A 10 -0.19 -5.01 9.62
N PHE A 11 -0.53 -3.74 9.47
CA PHE A 11 -0.35 -3.00 8.22
C PHE A 11 1.13 -2.91 7.82
N ALA A 12 1.98 -2.45 8.73
CA ALA A 12 3.42 -2.35 8.49
C ALA A 12 4.05 -3.71 8.18
N LEU A 13 3.71 -4.75 8.96
CA LEU A 13 4.20 -6.11 8.75
C LEU A 13 3.76 -6.66 7.39
N PHE A 14 2.51 -6.40 6.99
CA PHE A 14 2.01 -6.82 5.69
C PHE A 14 2.76 -6.13 4.53
N ILE A 15 3.01 -4.82 4.62
CA ILE A 15 3.81 -4.10 3.63
C ILE A 15 5.21 -4.71 3.52
N LEU A 16 5.84 -4.97 4.67
CA LEU A 16 7.17 -5.55 4.70
C LEU A 16 7.18 -6.92 4.00
N ILE A 17 6.27 -7.81 4.38
CA ILE A 17 6.17 -9.16 3.81
C ILE A 17 5.90 -9.10 2.30
N THR A 18 4.94 -8.28 1.87
CA THR A 18 4.60 -8.16 0.45
C THR A 18 5.75 -7.60 -0.37
N PHE A 19 6.48 -6.60 0.15
CA PHE A 19 7.68 -6.07 -0.49
C PHE A 19 8.79 -7.13 -0.60
N THR A 20 9.05 -7.88 0.47
CA THR A 20 10.07 -8.93 0.46
C THR A 20 9.72 -10.05 -0.52
N ILE A 21 8.48 -10.54 -0.50
CA ILE A 21 8.03 -11.61 -1.39
C ILE A 21 8.08 -11.15 -2.85
N THR A 22 7.56 -9.95 -3.15
CA THR A 22 7.59 -9.42 -4.52
C THR A 22 9.02 -9.25 -5.01
N SER A 23 9.92 -8.70 -4.20
CA SER A 23 11.33 -8.56 -4.54
C SER A 23 12.00 -9.91 -4.80
N LEU A 24 11.73 -10.92 -3.97
CA LEU A 24 12.27 -12.28 -4.13
C LEU A 24 11.83 -12.92 -5.44
N ILE A 25 10.52 -12.94 -5.70
CA ILE A 25 9.94 -13.50 -6.94
C ILE A 25 10.56 -12.84 -8.16
N LEU A 26 10.73 -11.53 -8.11
CA LEU A 26 11.18 -10.76 -9.24
C LEU A 26 12.69 -10.90 -9.49
N ALA A 27 13.49 -11.01 -8.43
CA ALA A 27 14.91 -11.38 -8.53
C ALA A 27 15.06 -12.76 -9.20
N SER A 28 14.19 -13.73 -8.85
CA SER A 28 14.15 -15.03 -9.51
C SER A 28 13.78 -14.89 -10.99
N ILE A 29 12.73 -14.14 -11.34
CA ILE A 29 12.30 -13.98 -12.74
C ILE A 29 13.39 -13.34 -13.61
N ILE A 30 14.06 -12.28 -13.12
CA ILE A 30 15.18 -11.63 -13.85
C ILE A 30 16.30 -12.64 -14.12
N SER A 31 16.57 -13.55 -13.19
CA SER A 31 17.62 -14.56 -13.38
C SER A 31 17.32 -15.57 -14.49
N PHE A 32 16.04 -15.74 -14.87
CA PHE A 32 15.60 -16.68 -15.91
C PHE A 32 15.22 -16.02 -17.24
N ILE A 33 14.77 -14.76 -17.20
CA ILE A 33 14.27 -14.03 -18.37
C ILE A 33 14.93 -12.64 -18.35
N HIS A 34 15.64 -12.27 -19.43
CA HIS A 34 16.07 -10.90 -19.67
C HIS A 34 14.85 -10.01 -19.98
N LEU A 35 14.05 -9.75 -18.94
CA LEU A 35 12.91 -8.84 -19.00
C LEU A 35 13.44 -7.40 -18.96
N SER A 36 12.84 -6.51 -19.75
CA SER A 36 13.21 -5.09 -19.68
C SER A 36 12.90 -4.52 -18.30
N ASN A 37 13.77 -3.61 -17.83
CA ASN A 37 13.61 -2.98 -16.51
C ASN A 37 12.29 -2.19 -16.38
N ILE A 38 11.76 -1.70 -17.50
CA ILE A 38 10.47 -1.01 -17.55
C ILE A 38 9.31 -1.95 -17.20
N ILE A 39 9.26 -3.13 -17.82
CA ILE A 39 8.19 -4.12 -17.57
C ILE A 39 8.26 -4.58 -16.11
N TYR A 40 9.47 -4.79 -15.60
CA TYR A 40 9.73 -5.15 -14.20
C TYR A 40 9.11 -4.15 -13.21
N HIS A 41 9.46 -2.86 -13.33
CA HIS A 41 8.94 -1.84 -12.41
C HIS A 41 7.44 -1.64 -12.55
N THR A 42 6.89 -1.82 -13.76
CA THR A 42 5.45 -1.72 -14.01
C THR A 42 4.67 -2.80 -13.26
N ILE A 43 5.14 -4.06 -13.30
CA ILE A 43 4.50 -5.17 -12.59
C ILE A 43 4.53 -4.95 -11.07
N ILE A 44 5.66 -4.52 -10.50
CA ILE A 44 5.75 -4.22 -9.06
C ILE A 44 4.74 -3.14 -8.67
N ASN A 45 4.68 -2.05 -9.43
CA ASN A 45 3.81 -0.93 -9.11
C ASN A 45 2.33 -1.31 -9.23
N LEU A 46 1.98 -2.18 -10.18
CA LEU A 46 0.63 -2.72 -10.32
C LEU A 46 0.24 -3.60 -9.12
N ILE A 47 1.11 -4.53 -8.71
CA ILE A 47 0.87 -5.37 -7.52
C ILE A 47 0.73 -4.51 -6.26
N ALA A 48 1.61 -3.52 -6.09
CA ALA A 48 1.55 -2.60 -4.97
C ALA A 48 0.23 -1.80 -4.96
N GLY A 49 -0.25 -1.33 -6.12
CA GLY A 49 -1.53 -0.65 -6.24
C GLY A 49 -2.72 -1.52 -5.80
N ILE A 50 -2.77 -2.78 -6.25
CA ILE A 50 -3.81 -3.74 -5.86
C ILE A 50 -3.82 -3.97 -4.34
N ILE A 51 -2.63 -4.11 -3.74
CA ILE A 51 -2.46 -4.24 -2.29
C ILE A 51 -3.03 -3.03 -1.55
N MET A 52 -2.74 -1.81 -2.01
CA MET A 52 -3.26 -0.59 -1.37
C MET A 52 -4.79 -0.52 -1.46
N ILE A 53 -5.39 -0.95 -2.58
CA ILE A 53 -6.85 -1.04 -2.72
C ILE A 53 -7.44 -1.97 -1.66
N ILE A 54 -6.92 -3.20 -1.52
CA ILE A 54 -7.39 -4.18 -0.53
C ILE A 54 -7.34 -3.60 0.89
N TRP A 55 -6.26 -2.88 1.21
CA TRP A 55 -6.14 -2.21 2.49
C TRP A 55 -7.13 -1.07 2.68
N GLY A 56 -7.44 -0.32 1.64
CA GLY A 56 -8.47 0.71 1.67
C GLY A 56 -9.82 0.14 2.13
N PHE A 57 -10.22 -1.02 1.60
CA PHE A 57 -11.40 -1.75 2.06
C PHE A 57 -11.32 -2.13 3.55
N MET A 58 -10.19 -2.68 4.00
CA MET A 58 -10.02 -3.05 5.41
C MET A 58 -10.08 -1.84 6.35
N ILE A 59 -9.54 -0.69 5.94
CA ILE A 59 -9.58 0.56 6.72
C ILE A 59 -11.03 1.05 6.86
N VAL A 60 -11.78 1.16 5.76
CA VAL A 60 -13.18 1.62 5.80
C VAL A 60 -14.07 0.69 6.63
N LYS A 61 -13.84 -0.62 6.54
CA LYS A 61 -14.55 -1.62 7.35
C LYS A 61 -14.24 -1.48 8.84
N THR A 62 -12.99 -1.20 9.20
CA THR A 62 -12.52 -1.17 10.60
C THR A 62 -12.75 0.19 11.26
N PHE A 63 -12.69 1.28 10.50
CA PHE A 63 -12.68 2.66 10.98
C PHE A 63 -13.76 3.52 10.29
N SER A 64 -15.02 3.10 10.34
CA SER A 64 -16.11 3.73 9.57
C SER A 64 -16.25 5.25 9.75
N LYS A 65 -16.03 5.79 10.96
CA LYS A 65 -16.17 7.24 11.24
C LYS A 65 -14.97 8.08 10.80
N ASN A 66 -13.75 7.56 10.94
CA ASN A 66 -12.50 8.32 10.73
C ASN A 66 -11.58 7.67 9.68
N ALA A 67 -12.15 6.92 8.72
CA ALA A 67 -11.40 6.10 7.77
C ALA A 67 -10.32 6.89 7.01
N ILE A 68 -10.62 8.14 6.61
CA ILE A 68 -9.70 9.03 5.89
C ILE A 68 -8.47 9.38 6.74
N LEU A 69 -8.66 9.64 8.04
CA LEU A 69 -7.53 9.95 8.93
C LEU A 69 -6.64 8.72 9.12
N HIS A 70 -7.24 7.55 9.28
CA HIS A 70 -6.51 6.29 9.39
C HIS A 70 -5.80 5.91 8.09
N SER A 71 -6.36 6.24 6.92
CA SER A 71 -5.69 6.02 5.63
C SER A 71 -4.52 6.96 5.40
N LEU A 72 -4.61 8.21 5.86
CA LEU A 72 -3.48 9.15 5.87
C LEU A 72 -2.34 8.63 6.75
N LEU A 73 -2.63 8.17 7.97
CA LEU A 73 -1.62 7.60 8.86
C LEU A 73 -0.98 6.34 8.27
N CYS A 74 -1.77 5.42 7.72
CA CYS A 74 -1.25 4.25 7.02
C CYS A 74 -0.41 4.63 5.79
N GLY A 75 -0.86 5.60 5.00
CA GLY A 75 -0.10 6.12 3.86
C GLY A 75 1.26 6.71 4.28
N LEU A 76 1.29 7.42 5.41
CA LEU A 76 2.52 8.00 5.95
C LEU A 76 3.48 6.91 6.47
N ILE A 77 2.95 5.91 7.19
CA ILE A 77 3.73 4.72 7.60
C ILE A 77 4.33 4.03 6.38
N PHE A 78 3.55 3.84 5.32
CA PHE A 78 4.02 3.25 4.08
C PHE A 78 5.17 4.07 3.47
N ALA A 79 5.00 5.38 3.34
CA ALA A 79 6.00 6.26 2.75
C ALA A 79 7.32 6.23 3.54
N LEU A 80 7.26 6.23 4.87
CA LEU A 80 8.44 6.12 5.74
C LEU A 80 9.15 4.78 5.56
N ILE A 81 8.43 3.66 5.54
CA ILE A 81 9.00 2.34 5.30
C ILE A 81 9.65 2.28 3.91
N ALA A 82 8.97 2.80 2.88
CA ALA A 82 9.48 2.81 1.52
C ALA A 82 10.76 3.67 1.36
N LEU A 83 10.83 4.80 2.08
CA LEU A 83 12.03 5.64 2.16
C LEU A 83 13.19 4.91 2.84
N MET A 84 12.94 4.25 3.97
CA MET A 84 13.99 3.50 4.67
C MET A 84 14.56 2.37 3.82
N ILE A 85 13.70 1.63 3.10
CA ILE A 85 14.12 0.49 2.28
C ILE A 85 14.88 0.93 1.02
N ASN A 86 14.47 2.03 0.39
CA ASN A 86 15.04 2.50 -0.88
C ASN A 86 15.92 3.76 -0.71
N ILE A 87 16.63 3.87 0.40
CA ILE A 87 17.40 5.09 0.73
C ILE A 87 18.49 5.42 -0.30
N ASN A 88 19.02 4.38 -0.97
CA ASN A 88 20.06 4.51 -1.99
C ASN A 88 19.51 4.86 -3.37
N ASP A 89 18.23 4.59 -3.64
CA ASP A 89 17.57 4.80 -4.94
C ASP A 89 16.13 5.31 -4.72
N ILE A 90 16.03 6.57 -4.29
CA ILE A 90 14.76 7.19 -3.92
C ILE A 90 13.92 7.43 -5.18
N ASN A 91 12.97 6.53 -5.43
CA ASN A 91 11.95 6.74 -6.45
C ASN A 91 10.72 7.44 -5.85
N LEU A 92 10.72 8.78 -5.94
CA LEU A 92 9.68 9.64 -5.36
C LEU A 92 8.27 9.30 -5.87
N ILE A 93 8.15 8.96 -7.16
CA ILE A 93 6.88 8.58 -7.79
C ILE A 93 6.31 7.34 -7.09
N ASN A 94 7.15 6.33 -6.82
CA ASN A 94 6.72 5.12 -6.15
C ASN A 94 6.34 5.36 -4.68
N ILE A 95 7.07 6.24 -3.99
CA ILE A 95 6.85 6.57 -2.58
C ILE A 95 5.52 7.32 -2.39
N ILE A 96 5.16 8.22 -3.31
CA ILE A 96 3.96 9.06 -3.21
C ILE A 96 2.73 8.38 -3.81
N SER A 97 2.87 7.68 -4.94
CA SER A 97 1.74 7.08 -5.66
C SER A 97 0.97 6.05 -4.82
N ARG A 98 1.67 5.24 -4.01
CA ARG A 98 1.05 4.17 -3.22
C ARG A 98 0.18 4.72 -2.08
N PRO A 99 0.67 5.64 -1.22
CA PRO A 99 -0.19 6.38 -0.28
C PRO A 99 -1.37 7.06 -0.96
N PHE A 100 -1.15 7.66 -2.14
CA PHE A 100 -2.22 8.33 -2.88
C PHE A 100 -3.33 7.35 -3.30
N ILE A 101 -2.98 6.18 -3.85
CA ILE A 101 -3.94 5.11 -4.19
C ILE A 101 -4.73 4.68 -2.95
N LEU A 102 -4.08 4.51 -1.80
CA LEU A 102 -4.76 4.16 -0.55
C LEU A 102 -5.77 5.23 -0.10
N ILE A 103 -5.38 6.49 -0.16
CA ILE A 103 -6.25 7.60 0.25
C ILE A 103 -7.45 7.69 -0.70
N MET A 104 -7.23 7.65 -2.01
CA MET A 104 -8.29 7.73 -3.02
C MET A 104 -9.29 6.57 -2.88
N THR A 105 -8.80 5.34 -2.70
CA THR A 105 -9.66 4.17 -2.51
C THR A 105 -10.52 4.31 -1.26
N VAL A 106 -9.96 4.78 -0.16
CA VAL A 106 -10.71 5.02 1.09
C VAL A 106 -11.74 6.14 0.93
N ILE A 107 -11.43 7.21 0.20
CA ILE A 107 -12.39 8.29 -0.10
C ILE A 107 -13.58 7.74 -0.90
N ILE A 108 -13.31 7.07 -2.02
CA ILE A 108 -14.35 6.49 -2.88
C ILE A 108 -15.25 5.54 -2.10
N LEU A 109 -14.65 4.63 -1.32
CA LEU A 109 -15.39 3.67 -0.51
C LEU A 109 -16.21 4.31 0.61
N SER A 110 -15.65 5.35 1.24
CA SER A 110 -16.34 6.10 2.30
C SER A 110 -17.54 6.87 1.75
N MET A 111 -17.43 7.44 0.54
CA MET A 111 -18.56 8.08 -0.16
C MET A 111 -19.63 7.06 -0.55
N TYR A 112 -19.24 5.90 -1.09
CA TYR A 112 -20.18 4.85 -1.46
C TYR A 112 -20.94 4.31 -0.25
N LYS A 113 -20.24 4.08 0.87
CA LYS A 113 -20.87 3.64 2.12
C LYS A 113 -21.87 4.67 2.67
N LYS A 114 -21.52 5.95 2.67
CA LYS A 114 -22.45 7.02 3.08
C LYS A 114 -23.73 7.03 2.23
N LYS A 115 -23.62 6.75 0.93
CA LYS A 115 -24.77 6.70 0.02
C LYS A 115 -25.69 5.49 0.25
N LEU A 116 -25.16 4.37 0.76
CA LEU A 116 -25.92 3.17 1.10
C LEU A 116 -26.63 3.24 2.47
N GLU A 117 -26.16 4.13 3.35
CA GLU A 117 -26.74 4.35 4.69
C GLU A 117 -27.81 5.47 4.70
N VAL A 118 -28.14 6.03 3.52
CA VAL A 118 -29.28 6.93 3.26
C VAL A 118 -30.41 6.12 2.62
#